data_AF-X1G3N5-F1
#
_entry.id   AF-X1G3N5-F1
#
_cell.length_a   1.000
_cell.length_b   1.000
_cell.length_c   1.000
_cell.angle_alpha   90.00
_cell.angle_beta   90.00
_cell.angle_gamma   90.00
#
_symmetry.space_group_name_H-M   'P 1'
#
loop_
_entity.id
_entity.type
_entity.pdbx_description
1 polymer ?
#
loop_
_entity_poly.entity_id
_entity_poly.type
_entity_poly.pdbx_seq_one_letter_code
_entity_poly.pdbx_strand_id
1 'polypeptide(L)'
;SDDVNAIGDFESLVVTISSVGVHQTGGAGGWIDIPVVAEVDLVLLQGENAEDVWSGTLPDGEYNRVFVYASDVNGVLKNGDSTEVKLPSDKLHINTHLSVSEDSPVSFVFDISVVSAGNGNGQGGSKYILKPVVSQSGPNQKFVEVSSQERDMEREREREQEMECEEELDLELEGDIAPGEVVTLLVTFEGEPVAGAVVKVNDEDVGSTGDDGTNITSNNRTTTKIKPFFTFPSF
;
A
#
# COMPACT_ATOMS: atom_id res chain seq x y z
N SER A 1 9.12 23.74 19.16
CA SER A 1 8.75 24.17 17.80
C SER A 1 7.52 23.37 17.50
N ASP A 2 6.35 23.96 17.73
CA ASP A 2 5.08 23.30 17.45
C ASP A 2 4.85 23.46 15.95
N ASP A 3 5.56 22.65 15.17
CA ASP A 3 5.33 22.58 13.74
C ASP A 3 3.92 22.00 13.58
N VAL A 4 2.96 22.85 13.23
CA VAL A 4 1.55 22.47 13.13
C VAL A 4 1.38 21.53 11.94
N ASN A 5 0.76 20.37 12.17
CA ASN A 5 0.38 19.45 11.11
C ASN A 5 -0.53 20.17 10.11
N ALA A 6 -0.13 20.17 8.84
CA ALA A 6 -0.81 20.88 7.77
C ALA A 6 -1.70 19.96 6.93
N ILE A 7 -1.95 18.71 7.37
CA ILE A 7 -2.76 17.74 6.61
C ILE A 7 -4.15 18.28 6.27
N GLY A 8 -4.71 19.15 7.12
CA GLY A 8 -6.00 19.79 6.91
C GLY A 8 -6.06 20.75 5.70
N ASP A 9 -4.93 21.12 5.10
CA ASP A 9 -4.87 21.94 3.88
C ASP A 9 -5.14 21.11 2.60
N PHE A 10 -4.98 19.78 2.69
CA PHE A 10 -5.01 18.87 1.55
C PHE A 10 -6.41 18.29 1.35
N GLU A 11 -6.78 18.15 0.07
CA GLU A 11 -7.86 17.30 -0.40
C GLU A 11 -7.37 15.86 -0.54
N SER A 12 -6.17 15.68 -1.10
CA SER A 12 -5.44 14.41 -1.13
C SER A 12 -3.94 14.66 -0.97
N LEU A 13 -3.26 13.72 -0.32
CA LEU A 13 -1.81 13.74 -0.18
C LEU A 13 -1.27 12.33 -0.35
N VAL A 14 -1.00 11.97 -1.60
CA VAL A 14 -0.60 10.63 -2.01
C VAL A 14 0.92 10.51 -1.98
N VAL A 15 1.42 9.48 -1.30
CA VAL A 15 2.83 9.12 -1.25
C VAL A 15 3.02 7.79 -1.97
N THR A 16 3.87 7.77 -2.99
CA THR A 16 4.26 6.55 -3.68
C THR A 16 5.49 5.96 -3.02
N ILE A 17 5.34 4.78 -2.41
CA ILE A 17 6.39 4.05 -1.70
C ILE A 17 6.98 3.00 -2.63
N SER A 18 8.32 3.01 -2.72
CA SER A 18 9.11 2.16 -3.61
C SER A 18 9.88 1.05 -2.88
N SER A 19 10.18 1.25 -1.60
CA SER A 19 10.80 0.23 -0.76
C SER A 19 10.67 0.55 0.72
N VAL A 20 10.74 -0.50 1.54
CA VAL A 20 10.88 -0.43 3.00
C VAL A 20 12.23 -1.01 3.37
N GLY A 21 13.00 -0.28 4.17
CA GLY A 21 14.31 -0.71 4.64
C GLY A 21 14.31 -0.95 6.14
N VAL A 22 14.96 -2.02 6.60
CA VAL A 22 15.21 -2.25 8.03
C VAL A 22 16.69 -2.50 8.28
N HIS A 23 17.20 -2.06 9.42
CA HIS A 23 18.60 -2.25 9.81
C HIS A 23 18.72 -3.22 10.98
N GLN A 24 19.25 -4.42 10.71
CA GLN A 24 19.51 -5.43 11.73
C GLN A 24 20.80 -5.10 12.50
N THR A 25 20.79 -5.35 13.80
CA THR A 25 21.91 -5.13 14.72
C THR A 25 22.51 -6.45 15.20
N GLY A 26 23.82 -6.43 15.44
CA GLY A 26 24.59 -7.60 15.88
C GLY A 26 25.02 -8.54 14.73
N GLY A 27 25.98 -9.42 15.00
CA GLY A 27 26.43 -10.48 14.08
C GLY A 27 26.82 -10.01 12.66
N ALA A 28 26.33 -10.73 11.65
CA ALA A 28 26.42 -10.40 10.22
C ALA A 28 25.36 -9.37 9.76
N GLY A 29 24.77 -8.63 10.70
CA GLY A 29 23.67 -7.69 10.45
C GLY A 29 24.01 -6.59 9.45
N GLY A 30 22.97 -6.05 8.83
CA GLY A 30 23.08 -5.04 7.79
C GLY A 30 21.72 -4.51 7.35
N TRP A 31 21.73 -3.78 6.24
CA TRP A 31 20.53 -3.27 5.60
C TRP A 31 19.79 -4.39 4.90
N ILE A 32 18.48 -4.46 5.14
CA ILE A 32 17.55 -5.29 4.38
C ILE A 32 16.59 -4.31 3.71
N ASP A 33 16.76 -4.10 2.40
CA ASP A 33 15.86 -3.30 1.58
C ASP A 33 14.86 -4.23 0.90
N ILE A 34 13.59 -3.91 1.06
CA ILE A 34 12.47 -4.70 0.57
C ILE A 34 11.76 -3.84 -0.48
N PRO A 35 11.80 -4.21 -1.77
CA PRO A 35 11.07 -3.49 -2.79
C PRO A 35 9.57 -3.65 -2.56
N VAL A 36 8.83 -2.54 -2.61
CA VAL A 36 7.37 -2.51 -2.53
C VAL A 36 6.83 -1.52 -3.54
N VAL A 37 5.57 -1.68 -3.92
CA VAL A 37 4.86 -0.67 -4.72
C VAL A 37 3.55 -0.42 -4.00
N ALA A 38 3.47 0.71 -3.31
CA ALA A 38 2.27 1.12 -2.59
C ALA A 38 2.01 2.61 -2.79
N GLU A 39 0.75 3.00 -2.95
CA GLU A 39 0.33 4.39 -2.98
C GLU A 39 -0.60 4.64 -1.79
N VAL A 40 -0.21 5.59 -0.95
CA VAL A 40 -0.87 5.83 0.34
C VAL A 40 -1.36 7.27 0.40
N ASP A 41 -2.67 7.47 0.58
CA ASP A 41 -3.23 8.80 0.79
C ASP A 41 -3.29 9.14 2.29
N LEU A 42 -2.41 10.05 2.70
CA LEU A 42 -2.23 10.46 4.08
C LEU A 42 -3.45 11.20 4.65
N VAL A 43 -4.33 11.74 3.80
CA VAL A 43 -5.58 12.38 4.26
C VAL A 43 -6.54 11.35 4.86
N LEU A 44 -6.51 10.10 4.37
CA LEU A 44 -7.38 9.02 4.83
C LEU A 44 -6.88 8.34 6.12
N LEU A 45 -5.61 8.53 6.46
CA LEU A 45 -4.92 7.81 7.54
C LEU A 45 -4.81 8.62 8.84
N GLN A 46 -5.67 9.61 9.02
CA GLN A 46 -5.70 10.42 10.23
C GLN A 46 -6.17 9.60 11.45
N GLY A 47 -5.59 9.88 12.60
CA GLY A 47 -5.86 9.18 13.86
C GLY A 47 -5.12 7.85 13.95
N GLU A 48 -5.84 6.81 14.38
CA GLU A 48 -5.30 5.44 14.43
C GLU A 48 -5.47 4.71 13.08
N ASN A 49 -6.08 5.34 12.07
CA ASN A 49 -6.26 4.74 10.76
C ASN A 49 -4.91 4.42 10.13
N ALA A 50 -4.79 3.22 9.55
CA ALA A 50 -3.55 2.82 8.93
C ALA A 50 -3.64 1.88 7.75
N GLU A 51 -2.72 2.05 6.81
CA GLU A 51 -2.64 1.23 5.61
C GLU A 51 -1.46 0.25 5.63
N ASP A 52 -1.70 -0.98 5.19
CA ASP A 52 -0.68 -2.03 5.04
C ASP A 52 0.18 -1.77 3.79
N VAL A 53 1.50 -1.63 3.95
CA VAL A 53 2.41 -1.31 2.83
C VAL A 53 3.31 -2.47 2.42
N TRP A 54 3.48 -3.45 3.29
CA TRP A 54 4.29 -4.63 3.00
C TRP A 54 3.77 -5.81 3.77
N SER A 55 3.93 -7.05 3.29
CA SER A 55 4.07 -8.11 4.29
C SER A 55 4.95 -9.25 3.91
N GLY A 56 5.74 -9.75 4.87
CA GLY A 56 6.64 -10.86 4.60
C GLY A 56 7.35 -11.38 5.84
N THR A 57 8.57 -11.90 5.68
CA THR A 57 9.37 -12.44 6.78
C THR A 57 10.68 -11.67 6.89
N LEU A 58 11.13 -11.44 8.13
CA LEU A 58 12.44 -10.87 8.43
C LEU A 58 13.26 -11.89 9.23
N PRO A 59 14.58 -11.93 9.06
CA PRO A 59 15.45 -12.76 9.90
C PRO A 59 15.27 -12.44 11.38
N ASP A 60 15.33 -13.47 12.22
CA ASP A 60 15.34 -13.31 13.67
C ASP A 60 16.48 -12.40 14.12
N GLY A 61 16.15 -11.47 15.01
CA GLY A 61 17.12 -10.58 15.63
C GLY A 61 16.58 -9.20 15.95
N GLU A 62 17.52 -8.34 16.35
CA GLU A 62 17.23 -7.00 16.82
C GLU A 62 17.46 -5.99 15.71
N TYR A 63 16.53 -5.08 15.52
CA TYR A 63 16.57 -4.01 14.53
C TYR A 63 16.55 -2.66 15.24
N ASN A 64 17.30 -1.70 14.71
CA ASN A 64 17.42 -0.37 15.33
C ASN A 64 16.95 0.80 14.44
N ARG A 65 16.59 0.53 13.17
CA ARG A 65 16.09 1.54 12.25
C ARG A 65 15.11 0.97 11.23
N VAL A 66 14.15 1.80 10.85
CA VAL A 66 13.19 1.57 9.76
C VAL A 66 13.24 2.75 8.80
N PHE A 67 13.21 2.45 7.50
CA PHE A 67 13.24 3.40 6.39
C PHE A 67 12.04 3.17 5.49
N VAL A 68 11.44 4.26 5.01
CA VAL A 68 10.44 4.25 3.95
C VAL A 68 11.00 5.09 2.82
N TYR A 69 11.21 4.46 1.66
CA TYR A 69 11.67 5.14 0.46
C TYR A 69 10.45 5.53 -0.36
N ALA A 70 10.19 6.83 -0.45
CA ALA A 70 9.13 7.37 -1.27
C ALA A 70 9.73 7.91 -2.57
N SER A 71 9.21 7.43 -3.70
CA SER A 71 9.66 7.85 -5.02
C SER A 71 8.97 9.12 -5.50
N ASP A 72 7.75 9.37 -5.03
CA ASP A 72 6.97 10.55 -5.39
C ASP A 72 6.01 10.95 -4.27
N VAL A 73 5.66 12.24 -4.25
CA VAL A 73 4.65 12.79 -3.34
C VAL A 73 3.79 13.78 -4.11
N ASN A 74 2.52 13.45 -4.26
CA ASN A 74 1.55 14.27 -4.98
C ASN A 74 0.52 14.86 -4.00
N GLY A 75 0.50 16.19 -3.88
CA GLY A 75 -0.44 16.89 -3.01
C GLY A 75 -1.45 17.72 -3.79
N VAL A 76 -2.73 17.53 -3.51
CA VAL A 76 -3.82 18.38 -3.98
C VAL A 76 -4.39 19.13 -2.78
N LEU A 77 -4.46 20.45 -2.87
CA LEU A 77 -5.04 21.32 -1.86
C LEU A 77 -6.57 21.35 -1.97
N LYS A 78 -7.26 21.70 -0.89
CA LYS A 78 -8.75 21.81 -0.85
C LYS A 78 -9.38 22.79 -1.83
N ASN A 79 -8.59 23.63 -2.49
CA ASN A 79 -9.05 24.51 -3.55
C ASN A 79 -8.87 23.90 -4.96
N GLY A 80 -8.42 22.64 -5.05
CA GLY A 80 -8.13 21.90 -6.27
C GLY A 80 -6.72 22.13 -6.83
N ASP A 81 -5.90 23.01 -6.23
CA ASP A 81 -4.56 23.28 -6.75
C ASP A 81 -3.59 22.15 -6.38
N SER A 82 -2.77 21.71 -7.34
CA SER A 82 -1.63 20.84 -7.05
C SER A 82 -0.50 21.64 -6.39
N THR A 83 0.16 21.04 -5.41
CA THR A 83 1.33 21.62 -4.73
C THR A 83 2.46 20.62 -4.64
N GLU A 84 3.69 21.13 -4.74
CA GLU A 84 4.88 20.36 -4.43
C GLU A 84 5.00 20.17 -2.91
N VAL A 85 5.18 18.92 -2.50
CA VAL A 85 5.48 18.55 -1.10
C VAL A 85 6.87 17.98 -1.05
N LYS A 86 7.73 18.60 -0.26
CA LYS A 86 9.15 18.24 -0.22
C LYS A 86 9.39 17.02 0.68
N LEU A 87 10.16 16.09 0.14
CA LEU A 87 10.78 15.00 0.86
C LEU A 87 12.27 15.32 1.07
N PRO A 88 12.74 15.67 2.28
CA PRO A 88 14.09 16.24 2.48
C PRO A 88 15.27 15.34 2.10
N SER A 89 15.06 14.02 1.99
CA SER A 89 16.16 13.04 1.85
C SER A 89 15.82 11.84 0.96
N ASP A 90 14.82 11.92 0.08
CA ASP A 90 14.28 10.82 -0.75
C ASP A 90 13.81 9.58 0.04
N LYS A 91 13.95 9.62 1.37
CA LYS A 91 13.58 8.57 2.31
C LYS A 91 13.26 9.17 3.67
N LEU A 92 12.28 8.59 4.33
CA LEU A 92 11.93 8.84 5.72
C LEU A 92 12.57 7.76 6.57
N HIS A 93 13.10 8.12 7.73
CA HIS A 93 13.73 7.14 8.60
C HIS A 93 13.49 7.42 10.07
N ILE A 94 13.41 6.35 10.84
CA ILE A 94 13.20 6.39 12.28
C ILE A 94 14.19 5.46 12.93
N ASN A 95 14.85 5.96 13.99
CA ASN A 95 15.62 5.12 14.89
C ASN A 95 14.65 4.56 15.93
N THR A 96 14.50 3.24 15.97
CA THR A 96 13.51 2.53 16.79
C THR A 96 14.02 1.15 17.12
N HIS A 97 13.63 0.59 18.26
CA HIS A 97 14.01 -0.77 18.61
C HIS A 97 12.89 -1.73 18.24
N LEU A 98 13.22 -2.77 17.47
CA LEU A 98 12.29 -3.77 16.98
C LEU A 98 12.96 -5.15 17.13
N SER A 99 12.36 -6.04 17.90
CA SER A 99 12.81 -7.42 18.05
C SER A 99 11.93 -8.33 17.20
N VAL A 100 12.51 -9.04 16.24
CA VAL A 100 11.79 -10.00 15.40
C VAL A 100 12.20 -11.41 15.80
N SER A 101 11.20 -12.27 15.96
CA SER A 101 11.37 -13.71 16.23
C SER A 101 10.28 -14.50 15.52
N GLU A 102 10.59 -15.69 15.03
CA GLU A 102 9.62 -16.59 14.36
C GLU A 102 8.34 -16.82 15.18
N ASP A 103 8.44 -16.88 16.51
CA ASP A 103 7.31 -17.19 17.41
C ASP A 103 6.40 -15.99 17.72
N SER A 104 6.78 -14.77 17.32
CA SER A 104 6.06 -13.55 17.67
C SER A 104 6.03 -12.58 16.49
N PRO A 105 4.95 -12.56 15.67
CA PRO A 105 4.82 -11.59 14.59
C PRO A 105 4.76 -10.18 15.18
N VAL A 106 5.38 -9.23 14.50
CA VAL A 106 5.41 -7.82 14.92
C VAL A 106 4.77 -6.96 13.85
N SER A 107 3.79 -6.16 14.23
CA SER A 107 3.32 -5.05 13.42
C SER A 107 4.12 -3.81 13.75
N PHE A 108 4.51 -3.04 12.74
CA PHE A 108 5.23 -1.78 12.93
C PHE A 108 4.43 -0.64 12.31
N VAL A 109 4.13 0.38 13.11
CA VAL A 109 3.49 1.59 12.59
C VAL A 109 4.54 2.62 12.19
N PHE A 110 4.47 3.14 10.97
CA PHE A 110 5.30 4.24 10.50
C PHE A 110 4.45 5.50 10.32
N ASP A 111 4.56 6.43 11.25
CA ASP A 111 3.76 7.66 11.28
C ASP A 111 4.49 8.82 10.59
N ILE A 112 3.74 9.56 9.78
CA ILE A 112 4.25 10.69 8.98
C ILE A 112 3.42 11.93 9.34
N SER A 113 4.04 13.10 9.24
CA SER A 113 3.36 14.38 9.34
C SER A 113 3.81 15.31 8.22
N VAL A 114 2.88 16.11 7.71
CA VAL A 114 3.18 17.19 6.77
C VAL A 114 3.19 18.51 7.54
N VAL A 115 4.24 19.29 7.38
CA VAL A 115 4.37 20.59 8.05
C VAL A 115 4.48 21.71 7.03
N SER A 116 3.86 22.85 7.34
CA SER A 116 3.98 24.06 6.53
C SER A 116 5.33 24.73 6.81
N ALA A 117 6.20 24.74 5.80
CA ALA A 117 7.48 25.45 5.83
C ALA A 117 7.24 26.90 5.41
N GLY A 118 6.71 27.72 6.32
CA GLY A 118 6.38 29.11 6.02
C GLY A 118 7.59 29.95 5.60
N ASN A 119 7.65 30.34 4.32
CA ASN A 119 7.90 31.71 3.85
C ASN A 119 7.66 31.79 2.33
N GLY A 120 6.40 31.77 1.90
CA GLY A 120 6.01 31.93 0.49
C GLY A 120 6.13 33.37 -0.01
N ASN A 121 7.31 33.99 0.10
CA ASN A 121 7.60 35.24 -0.60
C ASN A 121 8.20 34.91 -1.97
N GLY A 122 7.37 34.38 -2.87
CA GLY A 122 7.55 34.47 -4.33
C GLY A 122 8.83 33.91 -4.98
N GLN A 123 9.68 33.15 -4.28
CA GLN A 123 10.87 32.51 -4.87
C GLN A 123 11.12 31.11 -4.31
N GLY A 124 10.54 30.11 -4.98
CA GLY A 124 11.17 28.81 -5.22
C GLY A 124 11.44 27.85 -4.04
N GLY A 125 10.71 27.94 -2.92
CA GLY A 125 10.76 26.94 -1.85
C GLY A 125 9.43 26.19 -1.72
N SER A 126 9.47 24.85 -1.69
CA SER A 126 8.28 24.01 -1.50
C SER A 126 7.62 24.33 -0.15
N LYS A 127 6.30 24.61 -0.17
CA LYS A 127 5.51 25.11 0.97
C LYS A 127 5.29 24.07 2.06
N TYR A 128 5.38 22.79 1.71
CA TYR A 128 5.09 21.67 2.60
C TYR A 128 6.26 20.70 2.66
N ILE A 129 6.49 20.09 3.83
CA ILE A 129 7.56 19.12 4.06
C ILE A 129 6.99 17.90 4.78
N LEU A 130 7.27 16.69 4.28
CA LEU A 130 7.02 15.46 5.02
C LEU A 130 8.10 15.18 6.05
N LYS A 131 7.69 14.79 7.25
CA LYS A 131 8.56 14.40 8.36
C LYS A 131 8.03 13.11 9.02
N PRO A 132 8.92 12.17 9.41
CA PRO A 132 8.49 11.05 10.23
C PRO A 132 8.19 11.51 11.66
N VAL A 133 7.18 10.93 12.29
CA VAL A 133 6.83 11.21 13.69
C VAL A 133 7.28 10.05 14.58
N VAL A 134 8.48 10.20 15.13
CA VAL A 134 9.16 9.15 15.90
C VAL A 134 8.32 8.66 17.10
N SER A 135 7.62 9.57 17.79
CA SER A 135 6.82 9.23 18.97
C SER A 135 5.55 8.43 18.67
N GLN A 136 5.05 8.51 17.44
CA GLN A 136 3.84 7.83 16.98
C GLN A 136 4.16 6.64 16.06
N SER A 137 5.44 6.36 15.88
CA SER A 137 5.91 5.19 15.14
C SER A 137 6.42 4.11 16.09
N GLY A 138 6.40 2.85 15.67
CA GLY A 138 6.96 1.75 16.43
C GLY A 138 6.09 0.49 16.47
N PRO A 139 6.60 -0.59 17.09
CA PRO A 139 5.93 -1.89 17.11
C PRO A 139 4.75 -2.00 18.10
N ASN A 140 4.55 -1.00 18.95
CA ASN A 140 3.54 -1.02 20.02
C ASN A 140 2.44 0.03 19.82
N GLN A 141 2.35 0.60 18.62
CA GLN A 141 1.35 1.61 18.31
C GLN A 141 0.01 0.94 18.01
N LYS A 142 -1.07 1.57 18.43
CA LYS A 142 -2.41 1.15 18.06
C LYS A 142 -2.70 1.62 16.64
N PHE A 143 -3.41 0.80 15.89
CA PHE A 143 -3.88 1.17 14.58
C PHE A 143 -5.20 0.46 14.25
N VAL A 144 -5.91 1.03 13.29
CA VAL A 144 -7.12 0.50 12.66
C VAL A 144 -6.77 0.34 11.18
N GLU A 145 -6.69 -0.91 10.70
CA GLU A 145 -6.40 -1.21 9.30
C GLU A 145 -7.51 -0.64 8.40
N VAL A 146 -7.19 0.37 7.59
CA VAL A 146 -8.02 0.86 6.50
C VAL A 146 -7.73 -0.04 5.31
N SER A 147 -8.59 -1.04 5.14
CA SER A 147 -8.42 -2.02 4.06
C SER A 147 -8.57 -1.35 2.69
N SER A 148 -7.76 -1.78 1.71
CA SER A 148 -7.94 -1.40 0.31
C SER A 148 -9.35 -1.73 -0.22
N GLN A 149 -10.03 -2.71 0.39
CA GLN A 149 -11.38 -3.14 0.03
C GLN A 149 -12.46 -2.08 0.33
N GLU A 150 -12.28 -1.22 1.34
CA GLU A 150 -13.20 -0.11 1.58
C GLU A 150 -12.98 1.04 0.58
N ARG A 151 -11.73 1.22 0.10
CA ARG A 151 -11.41 2.17 -0.98
C ARG A 151 -11.93 1.70 -2.33
N ASP A 152 -11.90 0.40 -2.60
CA ASP A 152 -12.49 -0.18 -3.80
C ASP A 152 -14.00 0.00 -3.78
N MET A 153 -14.68 -0.27 -2.64
CA MET A 153 -16.13 -0.05 -2.54
C MET A 153 -16.56 1.43 -2.58
N GLU A 154 -15.76 2.37 -2.05
CA GLU A 154 -16.09 3.80 -2.12
C GLU A 154 -15.83 4.39 -3.51
N ARG A 155 -14.74 3.97 -4.18
CA ARG A 155 -14.47 4.32 -5.59
C ARG A 155 -15.42 3.62 -6.56
N GLU A 156 -15.87 2.40 -6.25
CA GLU A 156 -16.93 1.70 -6.99
C GLU A 156 -18.24 2.46 -6.86
N ARG A 157 -18.65 2.95 -5.67
CA ARG A 157 -19.87 3.76 -5.51
C ARG A 157 -19.85 5.10 -6.26
N GLU A 158 -18.67 5.69 -6.43
CA GLU A 158 -18.51 6.92 -7.24
C GLU A 158 -18.45 6.61 -8.75
N ARG A 159 -17.91 5.44 -9.15
CA ARG A 159 -17.89 4.97 -10.55
C ARG A 159 -19.19 4.33 -11.03
N GLU A 160 -20.00 3.77 -10.12
CA GLU A 160 -21.34 3.22 -10.39
C GLU A 160 -22.32 4.30 -10.88
N GLN A 161 -22.04 5.59 -10.64
CA GLN A 161 -22.82 6.69 -11.20
C GLN A 161 -22.34 7.15 -12.60
N GLU A 162 -21.19 6.68 -13.09
CA GLU A 162 -20.63 7.06 -14.40
C GLU A 162 -20.42 5.89 -15.38
N MET A 163 -20.58 4.62 -14.97
CA MET A 163 -20.39 3.44 -15.83
C MET A 163 -21.60 2.49 -15.90
N GLU A 164 -22.76 2.96 -16.34
CA GLU A 164 -23.82 2.07 -16.86
C GLU A 164 -23.46 1.46 -18.25
N CYS A 165 -22.17 1.25 -18.56
CA CYS A 165 -21.71 0.79 -19.89
C CYS A 165 -20.48 -0.14 -19.85
N GLU A 166 -20.32 -0.99 -18.84
CA GLU A 166 -19.41 -2.14 -18.94
C GLU A 166 -20.21 -3.42 -19.06
N GLU A 167 -20.05 -4.05 -20.22
CA GLU A 167 -20.53 -5.37 -20.60
C GLU A 167 -20.00 -6.42 -19.59
N GLU A 168 -20.87 -6.91 -18.70
CA GLU A 168 -20.52 -7.85 -17.63
C GLU A 168 -20.19 -9.25 -18.23
N LEU A 169 -18.95 -9.72 -17.99
CA LEU A 169 -18.54 -11.08 -18.35
C LEU A 169 -18.88 -12.04 -17.20
N ASP A 170 -19.56 -13.13 -17.52
CA ASP A 170 -19.86 -14.22 -16.60
C ASP A 170 -18.68 -15.21 -16.53
N LEU A 171 -18.27 -15.60 -15.32
CA LEU A 171 -17.20 -16.59 -15.08
C LEU A 171 -17.73 -17.80 -14.31
N GLU A 172 -17.49 -19.00 -14.83
CA GLU A 172 -17.84 -20.26 -14.16
C GLU A 172 -16.60 -21.15 -14.00
N LEU A 173 -16.45 -21.76 -12.81
CA LEU A 173 -15.32 -22.63 -12.47
C LEU A 173 -15.82 -24.06 -12.29
N GLU A 174 -15.31 -24.99 -13.10
CA GLU A 174 -15.57 -26.42 -12.99
C GLU A 174 -14.35 -27.16 -12.42
N GLY A 175 -14.50 -27.71 -11.20
CA GLY A 175 -13.51 -28.56 -10.53
C GLY A 175 -13.34 -28.27 -9.04
N ASP A 176 -12.77 -29.23 -8.29
CA ASP A 176 -12.41 -29.03 -6.89
C ASP A 176 -11.14 -28.19 -6.78
N ILE A 177 -11.19 -27.11 -5.99
CA ILE A 177 -10.05 -26.21 -5.80
C ILE A 177 -9.16 -26.79 -4.70
N ALA A 178 -8.32 -27.77 -5.05
CA ALA A 178 -7.28 -28.30 -4.19
C ALA A 178 -5.86 -27.96 -4.72
N PRO A 179 -4.87 -27.77 -3.83
CA PRO A 179 -3.48 -27.54 -4.25
C PRO A 179 -2.96 -28.68 -5.13
N GLY A 180 -2.50 -28.35 -6.34
CA GLY A 180 -1.99 -29.32 -7.32
C GLY A 180 -3.07 -29.99 -8.19
N GLU A 181 -4.34 -29.64 -8.04
CA GLU A 181 -5.40 -30.06 -8.95
C GLU A 181 -5.61 -29.06 -10.10
N VAL A 182 -6.16 -29.57 -11.20
CA VAL A 182 -6.43 -28.85 -12.44
C VAL A 182 -7.89 -28.41 -12.43
N VAL A 183 -8.14 -27.13 -12.68
CA VAL A 183 -9.48 -26.53 -12.72
C VAL A 183 -9.74 -25.95 -14.12
N THR A 184 -10.98 -26.06 -14.59
CA THR A 184 -11.43 -25.47 -15.86
C THR A 184 -12.22 -24.20 -15.57
N LEU A 185 -11.86 -23.10 -16.21
CA LEU A 185 -12.58 -21.83 -16.20
C LEU A 185 -13.34 -21.68 -17.51
N LEU A 186 -14.61 -21.28 -17.46
CA LEU A 186 -15.42 -20.86 -18.60
C LEU A 186 -15.72 -19.35 -18.49
N VAL A 187 -15.52 -18.63 -19.58
CA VAL A 187 -15.82 -17.19 -19.70
C VAL A 187 -16.90 -16.98 -20.75
N THR A 188 -18.00 -16.33 -20.36
CA THR A 188 -19.13 -16.04 -21.25
C THR A 188 -19.52 -14.56 -21.22
N PHE A 189 -20.09 -14.07 -22.32
CA PHE A 189 -20.70 -12.75 -22.43
C PHE A 189 -22.13 -12.92 -22.98
N GLU A 190 -23.13 -12.45 -22.24
CA GLU A 190 -24.56 -12.69 -22.55
C GLU A 190 -24.89 -14.19 -22.80
N GLY A 191 -24.16 -15.09 -22.13
CA GLY A 191 -24.30 -16.54 -22.29
C GLY A 191 -23.55 -17.17 -23.47
N GLU A 192 -22.80 -16.40 -24.26
CA GLU A 192 -21.97 -16.89 -25.36
C GLU A 192 -20.49 -16.99 -24.95
N PRO A 193 -19.76 -18.07 -25.31
CA PRO A 193 -18.37 -18.24 -24.92
C PRO A 193 -17.45 -17.18 -25.53
N VAL A 194 -16.53 -16.66 -24.72
CA VAL A 194 -15.59 -15.61 -25.14
C VAL A 194 -14.22 -16.21 -25.40
N ALA A 195 -13.83 -16.26 -26.68
CA ALA A 195 -12.52 -16.74 -27.09
C ALA A 195 -11.42 -15.66 -26.96
N GLY A 196 -10.21 -16.08 -26.58
CA GLY A 196 -9.04 -15.20 -26.50
C GLY A 196 -9.02 -14.24 -25.29
N ALA A 197 -9.92 -14.42 -24.32
CA ALA A 197 -9.90 -13.66 -23.07
C ALA A 197 -8.65 -14.02 -22.27
N VAL A 198 -7.89 -13.01 -21.82
CA VAL A 198 -6.69 -13.23 -21.00
C VAL A 198 -7.12 -13.57 -19.58
N VAL A 199 -6.68 -14.72 -19.09
CA VAL A 199 -6.98 -15.22 -17.75
C VAL A 199 -5.77 -15.00 -16.86
N LYS A 200 -6.00 -14.43 -15.68
CA LYS A 200 -4.97 -14.21 -14.66
C LYS A 200 -5.38 -14.82 -13.33
N VAL A 201 -4.42 -15.41 -12.62
CA VAL A 201 -4.61 -15.90 -11.26
C VAL A 201 -3.55 -15.23 -10.38
N ASN A 202 -3.97 -14.45 -9.38
CA ASN A 202 -3.07 -13.66 -8.53
C ASN A 202 -2.09 -12.80 -9.34
N ASP A 203 -2.60 -12.11 -10.37
CA ASP A 203 -1.84 -11.26 -11.31
C ASP A 203 -0.83 -11.97 -12.23
N GLU A 204 -0.74 -13.31 -12.19
CA GLU A 204 0.05 -14.11 -13.12
C GLU A 204 -0.80 -14.52 -14.34
N ASP A 205 -0.29 -14.27 -15.54
CA ASP A 205 -0.92 -14.68 -16.80
C ASP A 205 -0.88 -16.21 -16.93
N VAL A 206 -2.06 -16.83 -16.88
CA VAL A 206 -2.21 -18.29 -17.00
C VAL A 206 -2.62 -18.73 -18.41
N GLY A 207 -2.70 -17.77 -19.35
CA GLY A 207 -3.04 -17.98 -20.75
C GLY A 207 -4.39 -17.36 -21.13
N SER A 208 -4.81 -17.63 -22.36
CA SER A 208 -6.09 -17.14 -22.89
C SER A 208 -7.13 -18.24 -23.01
N THR A 209 -8.41 -17.88 -23.05
CA THR A 209 -9.50 -18.83 -23.33
C THR A 209 -9.44 -19.33 -24.78
N GLY A 210 -9.80 -20.61 -24.97
CA GLY A 210 -9.95 -21.23 -26.29
C GLY A 210 -11.20 -20.76 -27.03
N ASP A 211 -11.42 -21.30 -28.24
CA ASP A 211 -12.61 -21.00 -29.07
C ASP A 211 -13.95 -21.36 -28.38
N ASP A 212 -13.90 -22.19 -27.34
CA ASP A 212 -15.04 -22.60 -26.50
C ASP A 212 -15.19 -21.76 -25.22
N GLY A 213 -14.38 -20.71 -25.07
CA GLY A 213 -14.41 -19.84 -23.89
C GLY A 213 -13.71 -20.42 -22.67
N THR A 214 -12.97 -21.54 -22.78
CA THR A 214 -12.39 -22.22 -21.62
C THR A 214 -10.88 -22.03 -21.45
N ASN A 215 -10.40 -22.05 -20.21
CA ASN A 215 -8.97 -22.10 -19.86
C ASN A 215 -8.71 -23.07 -18.69
N ILE A 216 -7.57 -23.78 -18.71
CA ILE A 216 -7.22 -24.81 -17.73
C ILE A 216 -6.02 -24.34 -16.90
N THR A 217 -6.16 -24.25 -15.58
CA THR A 217 -5.11 -23.77 -14.66
C THR A 217 -4.98 -24.62 -13.38
N SER A 218 -3.89 -24.48 -12.63
CA SER A 218 -3.62 -25.22 -11.38
C SER A 218 -3.01 -24.34 -10.29
N ASN A 219 -3.51 -24.44 -9.06
CA ASN A 219 -3.11 -23.59 -7.92
C ASN A 219 -2.03 -24.27 -7.05
N ASN A 220 -0.94 -23.56 -6.72
CA ASN A 220 0.17 -24.12 -5.93
C ASN A 220 0.90 -23.09 -5.04
N ARG A 221 0.34 -22.76 -3.85
CA ARG A 221 1.02 -22.61 -2.52
C ARG A 221 0.38 -21.59 -1.56
N THR A 222 0.73 -21.72 -0.27
CA THR A 222 0.27 -20.97 0.92
C THR A 222 1.47 -20.27 1.61
N THR A 223 1.34 -19.06 2.20
CA THR A 223 2.41 -18.45 3.07
C THR A 223 1.92 -17.36 4.05
N THR A 224 2.66 -17.16 5.16
CA THR A 224 2.42 -16.29 6.36
C THR A 224 3.01 -14.85 6.24
N LYS A 225 2.40 -13.85 6.91
CA LYS A 225 2.55 -12.38 6.73
C LYS A 225 3.19 -11.63 7.94
N ILE A 226 3.91 -10.52 7.70
CA ILE A 226 4.25 -9.43 8.66
C ILE A 226 3.72 -8.11 8.12
N LYS A 227 2.76 -7.42 8.74
CA LYS A 227 2.12 -6.20 8.22
C LYS A 227 2.63 -4.89 8.88
N PRO A 228 3.30 -3.95 8.18
CA PRO A 228 3.51 -2.58 8.61
C PRO A 228 2.36 -1.67 8.19
N PHE A 229 1.95 -0.84 9.14
CA PHE A 229 0.80 0.06 9.06
C PHE A 229 1.26 1.53 9.03
N PHE A 230 0.60 2.39 8.27
CA PHE A 230 0.90 3.82 8.23
C PHE A 230 -0.16 4.62 8.96
N THR A 231 0.12 5.23 10.11
CA THR A 231 -0.83 6.17 10.74
C THR A 231 -0.45 7.62 10.45
N PHE A 232 -1.40 8.53 10.65
CA PHE A 232 -1.18 9.97 10.63
C PHE A 232 -1.84 10.60 11.86
N PRO A 233 -1.26 11.60 12.54
CA PRO A 233 -1.86 12.16 13.74
C PRO A 233 -3.15 12.92 13.44
N SER A 234 -4.22 12.58 14.15
CA SER A 234 -5.43 13.41 14.25
C SER A 234 -5.11 14.60 15.15
N PHE A 235 -4.94 15.78 14.56
CA PHE A 235 -4.97 17.05 15.31
C PHE A 235 -6.39 17.59 15.34
#